data_AF-A0A418LYM0-F1
#
_entry.id   AF-A0A418LYM0-F1
#
_cell.length_a   1.000
_cell.length_b   1.000
_cell.length_c   1.000
_cell.angle_alpha   90.00
_cell.angle_beta   90.00
_cell.angle_gamma   90.00
#
_symmetry.space_group_name_H-M   'P 1'
#
loop_
_entity.id
_entity.type
_entity.pdbx_description
1 polymer ?
#
loop_
_entity_poly.entity_id
_entity_poly.type
_entity_poly.pdbx_seq_one_letter_code
_entity_poly.pdbx_strand_id
1 'polypeptide(L)'
;MGPTAAQVTPTVNEIFRTFTWGKPSLNWGILLAAVLAALINTTNTVATLRAAQDVFGLPVADGQYRRSLILTGFYTFLSGPFNLVPYAPYTSSIGFLRTTRLLARAPFIVGALLFAVLGAVPWFAGFFATMPIPVGDAVLFVAYLQLFGSALGTLKGMEFSFRSIFRLALPVLSGLAILATPKAAFSSLPGFSQAILSNGMLVGILVSILLEVGVPWQTLEGR
;
A
#
# COMPACT_ATOMS: atom_id res chain seq x y z
N MET A 1 -12.42 -22.79 -25.94
CA MET A 1 -12.84 -23.37 -24.65
C MET A 1 -11.59 -23.66 -23.86
N GLY A 2 -11.19 -22.74 -22.97
CA GLY A 2 -10.01 -22.93 -22.11
C GLY A 2 -10.30 -23.99 -21.05
N PRO A 3 -9.27 -24.67 -20.52
CA PRO A 3 -9.45 -25.74 -19.54
C PRO A 3 -10.19 -25.17 -18.33
N THR A 4 -11.28 -25.82 -17.95
CA THR A 4 -12.00 -25.58 -16.70
C THR A 4 -10.98 -25.76 -15.58
N ALA A 5 -10.49 -24.64 -15.02
CA ALA A 5 -9.60 -24.68 -13.88
C ALA A 5 -10.33 -25.46 -12.79
N ALA A 6 -9.82 -26.65 -12.45
CA ALA A 6 -10.38 -27.44 -11.38
C ALA A 6 -10.45 -26.55 -10.15
N GLN A 7 -11.67 -26.28 -9.68
CA GLN A 7 -11.88 -25.46 -8.49
C GLN A 7 -11.36 -26.24 -7.30
N VAL A 8 -10.12 -25.96 -6.91
CA VAL A 8 -9.57 -26.42 -5.65
C VAL A 8 -10.38 -25.72 -4.57
N THR A 9 -11.28 -26.46 -3.93
CA THR A 9 -11.97 -25.94 -2.75
C THR A 9 -10.93 -25.88 -1.64
N PRO A 10 -10.54 -24.70 -1.15
CA PRO A 10 -9.56 -24.60 -0.09
C PRO A 10 -10.04 -25.40 1.12
N THR A 11 -9.15 -26.14 1.77
CA THR A 11 -9.47 -26.85 3.00
C THR A 11 -9.05 -26.01 4.20
N VAL A 12 -9.68 -26.21 5.36
CA VAL A 12 -9.35 -25.47 6.60
C VAL A 12 -7.88 -25.63 6.96
N ASN A 13 -7.27 -26.78 6.67
CA ASN A 13 -5.85 -27.03 6.92
C ASN A 13 -4.92 -26.14 6.09
N GLU A 14 -5.36 -25.65 4.93
CA GLU A 14 -4.56 -24.73 4.11
C GLU A 14 -4.44 -23.34 4.74
N ILE A 15 -5.40 -22.94 5.58
CA ILE A 15 -5.41 -21.63 6.26
C ILE A 15 -4.22 -21.50 7.21
N PHE A 16 -3.82 -22.60 7.86
CA PHE A 16 -2.72 -22.60 8.84
C PHE A 16 -1.37 -22.99 8.23
N ARG A 17 -1.31 -23.22 6.91
CA ARG A 17 -0.08 -23.65 6.26
C ARG A 17 0.88 -22.48 6.11
N THR A 18 2.00 -22.54 6.81
CA THR A 18 3.02 -21.50 6.71
C THR A 18 3.93 -21.71 5.49
N PHE A 19 4.42 -20.62 4.90
CA PHE A 19 5.42 -20.62 3.82
C PHE A 19 5.00 -21.43 2.57
N THR A 20 3.77 -21.24 2.10
CA THR A 20 3.25 -21.96 0.91
C THR A 20 3.94 -21.53 -0.37
N TRP A 21 4.43 -20.28 -0.44
CA TRP A 21 5.19 -19.77 -1.58
C TRP A 21 6.68 -20.15 -1.57
N GLY A 22 7.11 -20.93 -0.58
CA GLY A 22 8.49 -21.42 -0.47
C GLY A 22 9.22 -20.92 0.78
N LYS A 23 10.44 -21.42 0.96
CA LYS A 23 11.28 -21.06 2.10
C LYS A 23 11.76 -19.60 1.99
N PRO A 24 12.02 -18.92 3.12
CA PRO A 24 12.62 -17.60 3.10
C PRO A 24 13.91 -17.59 2.27
N SER A 25 14.02 -16.66 1.32
CA SER A 25 15.21 -16.43 0.53
C SER A 25 15.63 -14.97 0.62
N LEU A 26 16.94 -14.72 0.71
CA LEU A 26 17.48 -13.37 0.82
C LEU A 26 17.82 -12.85 -0.57
N ASN A 27 17.05 -11.86 -1.03
CA ASN A 27 17.36 -11.08 -2.23
C ASN A 27 17.48 -9.61 -1.83
N TRP A 28 18.68 -9.04 -2.01
CA TRP A 28 18.98 -7.67 -1.61
C TRP A 28 18.08 -6.62 -2.28
N GLY A 29 17.70 -6.84 -3.55
CA GLY A 29 16.83 -5.90 -4.27
C GLY A 29 15.40 -5.92 -3.72
N ILE A 30 14.88 -7.12 -3.43
CA ILE A 30 13.57 -7.29 -2.78
C ILE A 30 13.60 -6.75 -1.34
N LEU A 31 14.70 -6.96 -0.61
CA LEU A 31 14.85 -6.42 0.74
C LEU A 31 14.79 -4.89 0.75
N LEU A 32 15.53 -4.24 -0.15
CA LEU A 32 15.50 -2.78 -0.28
C LEU A 32 14.10 -2.30 -0.68
N ALA A 33 13.45 -2.99 -1.63
CA ALA A 33 12.08 -2.71 -2.02
C ALA A 33 11.12 -2.76 -0.83
N ALA A 34 11.22 -3.82 -0.02
CA ALA A 34 10.38 -4.04 1.15
C ALA A 34 10.62 -2.99 2.24
N VAL A 35 11.88 -2.61 2.49
CA VAL A 35 12.22 -1.55 3.46
C VAL A 35 11.65 -0.21 3.03
N LEU A 36 11.83 0.17 1.76
CA LEU A 36 11.28 1.42 1.23
C LEU A 36 9.75 1.42 1.26
N ALA A 37 9.11 0.31 0.88
CA ALA A 37 7.66 0.16 0.98
C ALA A 37 7.17 0.26 2.45
N ALA A 38 7.91 -0.31 3.41
CA ALA A 38 7.58 -0.21 4.83
C ALA A 38 7.72 1.22 5.37
N LEU A 39 8.72 1.98 4.91
CA LEU A 39 8.85 3.41 5.23
C LEU A 39 7.68 4.22 4.67
N ILE A 40 7.27 3.97 3.42
CA ILE A 40 6.07 4.61 2.86
C ILE A 40 4.83 4.22 3.66
N ASN A 41 4.70 2.95 4.03
CA ASN A 41 3.56 2.47 4.81
C ASN A 41 3.49 3.14 6.19
N THR A 42 4.64 3.48 6.76
CA THR A 42 4.73 4.29 8.00
C THR A 42 4.15 5.69 7.76
N THR A 43 4.54 6.36 6.67
CA THR A 43 3.98 7.66 6.29
C THR A 43 2.47 7.56 6.01
N ASN A 44 2.02 6.49 5.33
CA ASN A 44 0.60 6.22 5.11
C ASN A 44 -0.14 6.09 6.45
N THR A 45 0.40 5.33 7.40
CA THR A 45 -0.19 5.17 8.74
C THR A 45 -0.36 6.51 9.47
N VAL A 46 0.66 7.37 9.40
CA VAL A 46 0.59 8.72 9.98
C VAL A 46 -0.48 9.57 9.27
N ALA A 47 -0.52 9.53 7.93
CA ALA A 47 -1.51 10.26 7.15
C ALA A 47 -2.95 9.78 7.42
N THR A 48 -3.18 8.47 7.53
CA THR A 48 -4.49 7.90 7.87
C THR A 48 -4.94 8.34 9.26
N LEU A 49 -4.05 8.35 10.26
CA LEU A 49 -4.37 8.81 11.61
C LEU A 49 -4.71 10.30 11.63
N ARG A 50 -3.97 11.14 10.90
CA ARG A 50 -4.29 12.57 10.75
C ARG A 50 -5.64 12.77 10.07
N ALA A 51 -5.90 12.05 8.99
CA ALA A 51 -7.19 12.12 8.30
C ALA A 51 -8.36 11.64 9.18
N ALA A 52 -8.10 10.68 10.09
CA ALA A 52 -9.06 10.27 11.10
C ALA A 52 -9.32 11.37 12.14
N GLN A 53 -8.31 12.16 12.56
CA GLN A 53 -8.52 13.30 13.46
C GLN A 53 -9.61 14.24 12.92
N ASP A 54 -9.55 14.57 11.64
CA ASP A 54 -10.53 15.43 10.98
C ASP A 54 -11.95 14.84 11.00
N VAL A 55 -12.06 13.51 10.86
CA VAL A 55 -13.36 12.81 10.82
C VAL A 55 -13.97 12.67 12.21
N PHE A 56 -13.15 12.33 13.21
CA PHE A 56 -13.60 12.13 14.58
C PHE A 56 -13.66 13.43 15.39
N GLY A 57 -13.06 14.52 14.91
CA GLY A 57 -13.00 15.80 15.62
C GLY A 57 -12.17 15.75 16.92
N LEU A 58 -11.29 14.76 17.05
CA LEU A 58 -10.52 14.49 18.26
C LEU A 58 -9.02 14.41 17.91
N PRO A 59 -8.14 15.02 18.72
CA PRO A 59 -6.70 14.88 18.51
C PRO A 59 -6.27 13.43 18.73
N VAL A 60 -5.38 12.93 17.88
CA VAL A 60 -4.73 11.63 18.07
C VAL A 60 -3.50 11.85 18.92
N ALA A 61 -3.45 11.19 20.08
CA ALA A 61 -2.32 11.28 21.00
C ALA A 61 -1.09 10.52 20.47
N ASP A 62 0.12 10.92 20.86
CA ASP A 62 1.38 10.25 20.46
C ASP A 62 1.39 8.74 20.80
N GLY A 63 0.76 8.37 21.92
CA GLY A 63 0.57 6.97 22.30
C GLY A 63 -0.25 6.17 21.29
N GLN A 64 -1.21 6.79 20.59
CA GLN A 64 -2.00 6.15 19.54
C GLN A 64 -1.18 5.98 18.25
N TYR A 65 -0.35 6.96 17.87
CA TYR A 65 0.61 6.80 16.77
C TYR A 65 1.54 5.62 17.01
N ARG A 66 2.17 5.58 18.19
CA ARG A 66 3.08 4.47 18.56
C ARG A 66 2.38 3.12 18.54
N ARG A 67 1.18 3.00 19.11
CA ARG A 67 0.40 1.74 19.09
C ARG A 67 0.04 1.32 17.67
N SER A 68 -0.39 2.25 16.82
CA SER A 68 -0.74 1.97 15.43
C SER A 68 0.47 1.43 14.64
N LEU A 69 1.64 2.06 14.79
CA LEU A 69 2.88 1.62 14.14
C LEU A 69 3.33 0.24 14.63
N ILE A 70 3.28 -0.02 15.93
CA ILE A 70 3.65 -1.32 16.51
C ILE A 70 2.71 -2.42 15.98
N LEU A 71 1.39 -2.19 16.01
CA LEU A 71 0.41 -3.15 15.52
C LEU A 71 0.59 -3.41 14.01
N THR A 72 0.77 -2.35 13.22
CA THR A 72 0.97 -2.45 11.76
C THR A 72 2.23 -3.24 11.41
N GLY A 73 3.34 -2.96 12.10
CA GLY A 73 4.59 -3.70 11.94
C GLY A 73 4.46 -5.16 12.36
N PHE A 74 3.80 -5.43 13.49
CA PHE A 74 3.56 -6.79 13.97
C PHE A 74 2.70 -7.62 13.00
N TYR A 75 1.61 -7.07 12.48
CA TYR A 75 0.79 -7.75 11.48
C TYR A 75 1.52 -7.96 10.16
N THR A 76 2.33 -7.00 9.74
CA THR A 76 3.19 -7.15 8.55
C THR A 76 4.24 -8.24 8.74
N PHE A 77 4.84 -8.35 9.92
CA PHE A 77 5.76 -9.43 10.25
C PHE A 77 5.08 -10.81 10.18
N LEU A 78 3.86 -10.92 10.72
CA LEU A 78 3.05 -12.14 10.63
C LEU A 78 2.61 -12.44 9.19
N SER A 79 2.55 -11.45 8.29
CA SER A 79 2.05 -11.67 6.94
C SER A 79 2.95 -12.62 6.13
N GLY A 80 4.27 -12.57 6.35
CA GLY A 80 5.25 -13.40 5.65
C GLY A 80 5.00 -14.91 5.82
N PRO A 81 5.06 -15.46 7.04
CA PRO A 81 4.83 -16.88 7.28
C PRO A 81 3.44 -17.35 6.81
N PHE A 82 2.41 -16.53 6.95
CA PHE A 82 1.03 -16.89 6.59
C PHE A 82 0.65 -16.58 5.13
N ASN A 83 1.61 -16.16 4.30
CA ASN A 83 1.38 -15.82 2.88
C ASN A 83 0.30 -14.75 2.70
N LEU A 84 0.22 -13.83 3.65
CA LEU A 84 -0.68 -12.68 3.62
C LEU A 84 0.05 -11.46 3.06
N VAL A 85 -0.73 -10.57 2.45
CA VAL A 85 -0.23 -9.26 2.04
C VAL A 85 0.13 -8.45 3.30
N PRO A 86 1.26 -7.71 3.31
CA PRO A 86 1.61 -6.79 4.37
C PRO A 86 0.45 -5.89 4.80
N TYR A 87 0.29 -5.71 6.11
CA TYR A 87 -0.80 -4.93 6.67
C TYR A 87 -0.53 -3.43 6.56
N ALA A 88 -1.56 -2.68 6.19
CA ALA A 88 -1.57 -1.23 6.17
C ALA A 88 -2.95 -0.72 6.63
N PRO A 89 -3.02 0.42 7.35
CA PRO A 89 -4.29 1.09 7.60
C PRO A 89 -5.01 1.42 6.28
N TYR A 90 -6.29 1.08 6.21
CA TYR A 90 -7.11 1.33 5.03
C TYR A 90 -7.54 2.80 4.97
N THR A 91 -6.75 3.62 4.28
CA THR A 91 -7.04 5.04 4.07
C THR A 91 -8.37 5.26 3.34
N SER A 92 -8.78 4.33 2.47
CA SER A 92 -10.08 4.37 1.79
C SER A 92 -11.28 4.33 2.75
N SER A 93 -11.14 3.74 3.94
CA SER A 93 -12.20 3.71 4.95
C SER A 93 -12.52 5.10 5.52
N ILE A 94 -11.59 6.06 5.45
CA ILE A 94 -11.83 7.45 5.88
C ILE A 94 -12.94 8.08 5.04
N GLY A 95 -12.94 7.87 3.73
CA GLY A 95 -13.98 8.36 2.83
C GLY A 95 -15.36 7.78 3.19
N PHE A 96 -15.42 6.49 3.45
CA PHE A 96 -16.65 5.82 3.90
C PHE A 96 -17.18 6.39 5.22
N LEU A 97 -16.30 6.62 6.21
CA LEU A 97 -16.69 7.22 7.49
C LEU A 97 -17.20 8.66 7.32
N ARG A 98 -16.58 9.46 6.43
CA ARG A 98 -17.03 10.83 6.12
C ARG A 98 -18.44 10.86 5.54
N THR A 99 -18.75 9.94 4.61
CA THR A 99 -20.05 9.90 3.94
C THR A 99 -21.14 9.34 4.85
N THR A 100 -20.86 8.24 5.55
CA THR A 100 -21.87 7.55 6.38
C THR A 100 -22.08 8.19 7.75
N ARG A 101 -21.08 8.93 8.27
CA ARG A 101 -21.05 9.48 9.63
C ARG A 101 -21.22 8.42 10.73
N LEU A 102 -20.99 7.14 10.42
CA LEU A 102 -21.05 6.04 11.37
C LEU A 102 -19.71 5.90 12.09
N LEU A 103 -19.52 6.70 13.15
CA LEU A 103 -18.26 6.76 13.92
C LEU A 103 -18.25 5.85 15.16
N ALA A 104 -19.34 5.13 15.42
CA ALA A 104 -19.43 4.19 16.53
C ALA A 104 -18.50 2.99 16.32
N ARG A 105 -17.99 2.43 17.42
CA ARG A 105 -17.11 1.23 17.38
C ARG A 105 -17.87 -0.06 17.07
N ALA A 106 -19.16 -0.13 17.40
CA ALA A 106 -19.95 -1.35 17.25
C ALA A 106 -20.07 -1.82 15.79
N PRO A 107 -20.42 -0.96 14.80
CA PRO A 107 -20.41 -1.36 13.39
C PRO A 107 -19.07 -1.89 12.90
N PHE A 108 -17.96 -1.30 13.36
CA PHE A 108 -16.61 -1.77 13.02
C PHE A 108 -16.35 -3.19 13.57
N ILE A 109 -16.69 -3.45 14.84
CA ILE A 109 -16.51 -4.77 15.46
C ILE A 109 -17.35 -5.83 14.75
N VAL A 110 -18.62 -5.52 14.46
CA VAL A 110 -19.52 -6.43 13.73
C VAL A 110 -18.95 -6.74 12.34
N GLY A 111 -18.51 -5.73 11.60
CA GLY A 111 -17.88 -5.92 10.29
C GLY A 111 -16.62 -6.77 10.36
N ALA A 112 -15.74 -6.53 11.34
CA ALA A 112 -14.53 -7.31 11.53
C ALA A 112 -14.83 -8.79 11.84
N LEU A 113 -15.82 -9.07 12.69
CA LEU A 113 -16.27 -10.43 12.98
C LEU A 113 -16.86 -11.12 11.75
N LEU A 114 -17.64 -10.39 10.94
CA LEU A 114 -18.17 -10.93 9.68
C LEU A 114 -17.02 -11.30 8.72
N PHE A 115 -16.02 -10.43 8.54
CA PHE A 115 -14.86 -10.74 7.71
C PHE A 115 -14.04 -11.91 8.24
N ALA A 116 -13.91 -12.05 9.57
CA ALA A 116 -13.26 -13.21 10.18
C ALA A 116 -13.99 -14.51 9.85
N VAL A 117 -15.34 -14.50 9.91
CA VAL A 117 -16.16 -15.66 9.52
C VAL A 117 -16.05 -15.97 8.03
N LEU A 118 -16.09 -14.94 7.17
CA LEU A 118 -15.91 -15.12 5.72
C LEU A 118 -14.56 -15.76 5.38
N GLY A 119 -13.48 -15.35 6.07
CA GLY A 119 -12.15 -15.92 5.86
C GLY A 119 -11.99 -17.33 6.45
N ALA A 120 -12.67 -17.65 7.55
CA ALA A 120 -12.58 -18.95 8.21
C ALA A 120 -13.37 -20.05 7.50
N VAL A 121 -14.41 -19.69 6.74
CA VAL A 121 -15.29 -20.64 6.05
C VAL A 121 -14.85 -20.78 4.58
N PRO A 122 -14.23 -21.91 4.17
CA PRO A 122 -13.61 -22.02 2.85
C PRO A 122 -14.59 -21.95 1.67
N TRP A 123 -15.87 -22.21 1.92
CA TRP A 123 -16.93 -22.06 0.92
C TRP A 123 -17.00 -20.63 0.36
N PHE A 124 -16.83 -19.61 1.20
CA PHE A 124 -16.79 -18.22 0.72
C PHE A 124 -15.56 -17.97 -0.14
N ALA A 125 -14.39 -18.49 0.24
CA ALA A 125 -13.18 -18.37 -0.57
C ALA A 125 -13.37 -18.98 -1.97
N GLY A 126 -14.02 -20.16 -2.05
CA GLY A 126 -14.41 -20.78 -3.32
C GLY A 126 -15.38 -19.92 -4.13
N PHE A 127 -16.39 -19.33 -3.49
CA PHE A 127 -17.33 -18.41 -4.14
C PHE A 127 -16.62 -17.18 -4.71
N PHE A 128 -15.79 -16.48 -3.91
CA PHE A 128 -15.04 -15.32 -4.37
C PHE A 128 -14.06 -15.65 -5.51
N ALA A 129 -13.49 -16.86 -5.52
CA ALA A 129 -12.62 -17.32 -6.60
C ALA A 129 -13.36 -17.50 -7.94
N THR A 130 -14.70 -17.58 -7.94
CA THR A 130 -15.50 -17.63 -9.18
C THR A 130 -15.75 -16.25 -9.79
N MET A 131 -15.45 -15.17 -9.07
CA MET A 131 -15.72 -13.82 -9.55
C MET A 131 -14.82 -13.48 -10.75
N PRO A 132 -15.36 -12.86 -11.81
CA PRO A 132 -14.55 -12.34 -12.89
C PRO A 132 -13.53 -11.32 -12.39
N ILE A 133 -12.30 -11.40 -12.89
CA ILE A 133 -11.20 -10.45 -12.58
C ILE A 133 -11.66 -8.97 -12.71
N PRO A 134 -12.42 -8.56 -13.74
CA PRO A 134 -12.87 -7.17 -13.86
C PRO A 134 -13.69 -6.63 -12.68
N VAL A 135 -14.35 -7.50 -11.91
CA VAL A 135 -15.10 -7.10 -10.70
C VAL A 135 -14.12 -6.67 -9.61
N GLY A 136 -13.07 -7.46 -9.40
CA GLY A 136 -12.00 -7.11 -8.46
C GLY A 136 -11.31 -5.81 -8.84
N ASP A 137 -11.00 -5.64 -10.13
CA ASP A 137 -10.37 -4.43 -10.66
C ASP A 137 -11.26 -3.19 -10.45
N ALA A 138 -12.57 -3.29 -10.67
CA ALA A 138 -13.51 -2.19 -10.44
C ALA A 138 -13.58 -1.77 -8.96
N VAL A 139 -13.58 -2.74 -8.04
CA VAL A 139 -13.55 -2.46 -6.59
C VAL A 139 -12.23 -1.80 -6.19
N LEU A 140 -11.11 -2.31 -6.67
CA LEU A 140 -9.79 -1.73 -6.41
C LEU A 140 -9.65 -0.32 -7.00
N PHE A 141 -10.21 -0.07 -8.17
CA PHE A 141 -10.21 1.25 -8.79
C PHE A 141 -10.84 2.31 -7.87
N VAL A 142 -12.01 2.03 -7.27
CA VAL A 142 -12.65 2.95 -6.33
C VAL A 142 -11.79 3.18 -5.08
N ALA A 143 -11.13 2.13 -4.57
CA ALA A 143 -10.20 2.27 -3.45
C ALA A 143 -8.99 3.14 -3.81
N TYR A 144 -8.45 3.00 -5.02
CA TYR A 144 -7.33 3.80 -5.51
C TYR A 144 -7.70 5.27 -5.71
N LEU A 145 -8.94 5.60 -6.09
CA LEU A 145 -9.40 7.00 -6.12
C LEU A 145 -9.27 7.67 -4.75
N GLN A 146 -9.63 6.97 -3.67
CA GLN A 146 -9.51 7.50 -2.30
C GLN A 146 -8.05 7.60 -1.86
N LEU A 147 -7.21 6.63 -2.24
CA LEU A 147 -5.78 6.68 -1.97
C LEU A 147 -5.11 7.85 -2.70
N PHE A 148 -5.45 8.06 -3.97
CA PHE A 148 -4.99 9.19 -4.77
C PHE A 148 -5.43 10.53 -4.19
N GLY A 149 -6.71 10.65 -3.81
CA GLY A 149 -7.22 11.84 -3.13
C GLY A 149 -6.50 12.13 -1.81
N SER A 150 -6.16 11.08 -1.05
CA SER A 150 -5.38 11.22 0.19
C SER A 150 -3.94 11.67 -0.08
N ALA A 151 -3.30 11.16 -1.13
CA ALA A 151 -1.99 11.62 -1.57
C ALA A 151 -2.01 13.11 -1.96
N LEU A 152 -3.00 13.56 -2.74
CA LEU A 152 -3.19 14.98 -3.05
C LEU A 152 -3.47 15.82 -1.80
N GLY A 153 -4.21 15.26 -0.83
CA GLY A 153 -4.47 15.90 0.45
C GLY A 153 -3.19 16.25 1.22
N THR A 154 -2.10 15.48 1.05
CA THR A 154 -0.80 15.79 1.67
C THR A 154 -0.11 17.01 1.05
N LEU A 155 -0.49 17.41 -0.16
CA LEU A 155 0.01 18.60 -0.85
C LEU A 155 -0.80 19.86 -0.49
N LYS A 156 -1.90 19.73 0.27
CA LYS A 156 -2.76 20.86 0.61
C LYS A 156 -1.98 21.92 1.40
N GLY A 157 -2.02 23.15 0.92
CA GLY A 157 -1.27 24.28 1.50
C GLY A 157 0.14 24.47 0.92
N MET A 158 0.56 23.62 -0.03
CA MET A 158 1.78 23.83 -0.80
C MET A 158 1.53 24.84 -1.93
N GLU A 159 2.43 25.81 -2.09
CA GLU A 159 2.44 26.67 -3.27
C GLU A 159 3.10 25.96 -4.46
N PHE A 160 2.42 25.94 -5.60
CA PHE A 160 2.95 25.38 -6.85
C PHE A 160 3.82 26.41 -7.57
N SER A 161 5.10 26.47 -7.17
CA SER A 161 6.16 27.20 -7.85
C SER A 161 6.94 26.28 -8.77
N PHE A 162 7.81 26.85 -9.62
CA PHE A 162 8.74 26.08 -10.44
C PHE A 162 9.50 25.02 -9.61
N ARG A 163 9.94 25.37 -8.39
CA ARG A 163 10.73 24.47 -7.54
C ARG A 163 9.91 23.33 -6.95
N SER A 164 8.73 23.64 -6.39
CA SER A 164 7.87 22.61 -5.80
C SER A 164 7.33 21.66 -6.88
N ILE A 165 7.03 22.17 -8.08
CA ILE A 165 6.66 21.34 -9.22
C ILE A 165 7.79 20.38 -9.60
N PHE A 166 9.05 20.82 -9.66
CA PHE A 166 10.16 19.91 -9.95
C PHE A 166 10.37 18.85 -8.87
N ARG A 167 10.24 19.22 -7.58
CA ARG A 167 10.33 18.27 -6.46
C ARG A 167 9.20 17.23 -6.48
N LEU A 168 8.05 17.55 -7.05
CA LEU A 168 6.89 16.68 -7.13
C LEU A 168 6.83 15.88 -8.44
N ALA A 169 6.80 16.58 -9.57
CA ALA A 169 6.50 16.02 -10.89
C ALA A 169 7.63 15.13 -11.40
N LEU A 170 8.90 15.49 -11.17
CA LEU A 170 10.02 14.69 -11.68
C LEU A 170 10.05 13.28 -11.06
N PRO A 171 10.01 13.09 -9.73
CA PRO A 171 9.88 11.77 -9.12
C PRO A 171 8.66 10.98 -9.61
N VAL A 172 7.49 11.62 -9.68
CA VAL A 172 6.24 10.97 -10.05
C VAL A 172 6.29 10.49 -11.51
N LEU A 173 6.68 11.36 -12.43
CA LEU A 173 6.74 11.04 -13.86
C LEU A 173 7.85 10.03 -14.17
N SER A 174 9.00 10.11 -13.51
CA SER A 174 10.06 9.09 -13.64
C SER A 174 9.56 7.72 -13.17
N GLY A 175 8.87 7.66 -12.03
CA GLY A 175 8.30 6.41 -11.55
C GLY A 175 7.23 5.84 -12.48
N LEU A 176 6.34 6.69 -13.01
CA LEU A 176 5.32 6.28 -13.99
C LEU A 176 5.95 5.81 -15.31
N ALA A 177 6.99 6.47 -15.80
CA ALA A 177 7.70 6.08 -17.01
C ALA A 177 8.30 4.67 -16.89
N ILE A 178 8.93 4.38 -15.74
CA ILE A 178 9.46 3.05 -15.45
C ILE A 178 8.33 2.02 -15.33
N LEU A 179 7.23 2.37 -14.65
CA LEU A 179 6.08 1.48 -14.52
C LEU A 179 5.45 1.11 -15.86
N ALA A 180 5.41 2.05 -16.81
CA ALA A 180 4.91 1.84 -18.16
C ALA A 180 5.90 1.08 -19.07
N THR A 181 7.17 0.97 -18.67
CA THR A 181 8.20 0.31 -19.47
C THR A 181 8.05 -1.21 -19.41
N PRO A 182 8.07 -1.92 -20.56
CA PRO A 182 8.03 -3.38 -20.56
C PRO A 182 9.16 -4.00 -19.75
N LYS A 183 8.84 -5.00 -18.91
CA LYS A 183 9.84 -5.67 -18.05
C LYS A 183 11.02 -6.26 -18.81
N ALA A 184 10.83 -6.60 -20.08
CA ALA A 184 11.89 -7.10 -20.98
C ALA A 184 13.05 -6.10 -21.14
N ALA A 185 12.79 -4.79 -21.06
CA ALA A 185 13.84 -3.76 -21.16
C ALA A 185 14.86 -3.84 -20.02
N PHE A 186 14.49 -4.44 -18.88
CA PHE A 186 15.34 -4.59 -17.71
C PHE A 186 15.98 -5.98 -17.60
N SER A 187 15.74 -6.87 -18.58
CA SER A 187 16.18 -8.28 -18.51
C SER A 187 17.69 -8.49 -18.56
N SER A 188 18.44 -7.53 -19.14
CA SER A 188 19.90 -7.55 -19.20
C SER A 188 20.58 -7.06 -17.92
N LEU A 189 19.82 -6.52 -16.96
CA LEU A 189 20.37 -5.99 -15.72
C LEU A 189 20.67 -7.13 -14.72
N PRO A 190 21.71 -7.01 -13.89
CA PRO A 190 21.93 -7.90 -12.75
C PRO A 190 20.70 -7.88 -11.82
N GLY A 191 20.38 -9.03 -11.20
CA GLY A 191 19.12 -9.21 -10.46
C GLY A 191 18.81 -8.16 -9.39
N PHE A 192 19.84 -7.59 -8.74
CA PHE A 192 19.67 -6.48 -7.79
C PHE A 192 19.16 -5.21 -8.47
N SER A 193 19.87 -4.75 -9.51
CA SER A 193 19.50 -3.56 -10.29
C SER A 193 18.18 -3.74 -11.01
N GLN A 194 17.91 -4.96 -11.52
CA GLN A 194 16.65 -5.29 -12.15
C GLN A 194 15.46 -5.16 -11.18
N ALA A 195 15.59 -5.65 -9.94
CA ALA A 195 14.52 -5.58 -8.95
C ALA A 195 14.16 -4.13 -8.57
N ILE A 196 15.14 -3.22 -8.59
CA ILE A 196 14.93 -1.80 -8.27
C ILE A 196 14.40 -1.05 -9.49
N LEU A 197 15.12 -1.14 -10.62
CA LEU A 197 14.86 -0.33 -11.81
C LEU A 197 13.62 -0.77 -12.59
N SER A 198 13.13 -2.00 -12.39
CA SER A 198 11.84 -2.43 -12.95
C SER A 198 10.63 -2.05 -12.09
N ASN A 199 10.86 -1.43 -10.92
CA ASN A 199 9.80 -1.01 -10.00
C ASN A 199 9.66 0.51 -10.02
N GLY A 200 8.66 1.00 -10.74
CA GLY A 200 8.42 2.44 -10.90
C GLY A 200 8.22 3.19 -9.59
N MET A 201 7.60 2.56 -8.59
CA MET A 201 7.45 3.16 -7.26
C MET A 201 8.81 3.42 -6.61
N LEU A 202 9.69 2.42 -6.61
CA LEU A 202 11.03 2.56 -6.04
C LEU A 202 11.85 3.61 -6.75
N VAL A 203 11.82 3.61 -8.09
CA VAL A 203 12.54 4.63 -8.87
C VAL A 203 12.02 6.02 -8.53
N GLY A 204 10.70 6.23 -8.46
CA GLY A 204 10.13 7.51 -8.06
C GLY A 204 10.61 7.97 -6.68
N ILE A 205 10.58 7.08 -5.67
CA ILE A 205 11.07 7.41 -4.32
C ILE A 205 12.56 7.76 -4.33
N LEU A 206 13.38 6.97 -5.02
CA LEU A 206 14.81 7.21 -5.10
C LEU A 206 15.11 8.55 -5.77
N VAL A 207 14.42 8.87 -6.87
CA VAL A 207 14.54 10.18 -7.52
C VAL A 207 14.13 11.30 -6.57
N SER A 208 13.03 11.13 -5.82
CA SER A 208 12.60 12.11 -4.81
C SER A 208 13.65 12.36 -3.73
N ILE A 209 14.22 11.29 -3.16
CA ILE A 209 15.28 11.38 -2.14
C ILE A 209 16.53 12.04 -2.71
N LEU A 210 16.96 11.64 -3.90
CA LEU A 210 18.15 12.20 -4.55
C LEU A 210 17.98 13.68 -4.88
N LEU A 211 16.79 14.11 -5.31
CA LEU A 211 16.49 15.53 -5.52
C LEU A 211 16.51 16.32 -4.22
N GLU A 212 15.94 15.76 -3.14
CA GLU A 212 15.89 16.44 -1.85
C GLU A 212 17.28 16.63 -1.24
N VAL A 213 18.15 15.61 -1.34
CA VAL A 213 19.50 15.64 -0.76
C VAL A 213 20.50 16.34 -1.68
N GLY A 214 20.38 16.15 -2.99
CA GLY A 214 21.38 16.59 -3.97
C GLY A 214 21.21 18.03 -4.46
N VAL A 215 20.00 18.60 -4.37
CA VAL A 215 19.74 19.96 -4.85
C VAL A 215 19.59 20.91 -3.65
N PRO A 216 20.40 21.98 -3.55
CA PRO A 216 20.33 22.92 -2.44
C PRO A 216 19.17 23.91 -2.63
N TRP A 217 17.94 23.43 -2.43
CA TRP A 217 16.70 24.19 -2.66
C TRP A 217 16.67 25.53 -1.90
N GLN A 218 17.23 25.58 -0.68
CA GLN A 218 17.30 26.78 0.16
C GLN A 218 18.19 27.88 -0.43
N THR A 219 19.27 27.52 -1.14
CA THR A 219 20.11 28.53 -1.80
C THR A 219 19.46 29.11 -3.05
N LEU A 220 18.48 28.38 -3.61
CA LEU A 220 17.65 28.88 -4.67
C LEU A 220 16.55 29.79 -4.10
N GLU A 221 16.06 29.59 -2.87
CA GLU A 221 15.03 30.42 -2.19
C GLU A 221 15.32 31.93 -2.17
N GLY A 222 16.58 32.36 -2.19
CA GLY A 222 16.99 33.77 -2.15
C GLY A 222 17.26 34.46 -3.50
N ARG A 223 16.91 33.87 -4.63
CA ARG A 223 17.02 34.48 -5.97
C ARG A 223 15.71 34.42 -6.74
#